data_AF-A0A522CCY6-F1
#
_entry.id   AF-A0A522CCY6-F1
#
_cell.length_a   1.000
_cell.length_b   1.000
_cell.length_c   1.000
_cell.angle_alpha   90.00
_cell.angle_beta   90.00
_cell.angle_gamma   90.00
#
_symmetry.space_group_name_H-M   'P 1'
#
loop_
_entity.id
_entity.type
_entity.pdbx_description
1 polymer ?
#
loop_
_entity_poly.entity_id
_entity_poly.type
_entity_poly.pdbx_seq_one_letter_code
_entity_poly.pdbx_strand_id
1 'polypeptide(L)'
;MADQTREINERTVDLPPEHRLQAQFALAAFNTIKARNVTYVSVPITSGPRLYAFMDKHGFKTQDEAKQDRAMFLRDVIEPNMAAGIEGSAAWTERLPGSAVIAPAEFDGALYRAWGTGVHWGPNDFMGMWVPLIDEKVTNMAMLNGWEYSNGCGEEYLQAVLMQMGRRPRSNITIMDGEDARPILLDEGISLMANAFKDIMSRNIRPRNMAETLGILLQAEERFYREKTTGALLEPAAVSPNAHAPRKTAPRLPNYDHEKVRAVAAEIEPLLEKYFPDVLEKLKKTSSYDFSPINAIFREAAKKPEAAAGAALAPQAKPLQLAM
;
A
#
# COMPACT_ATOMS: atom_id res chain seq x y z
N MET A 1 23.87 10.59 4.25
CA MET A 1 23.04 10.27 5.44
C MET A 1 22.11 11.42 5.80
N ALA A 2 22.54 12.69 5.82
CA ALA A 2 21.66 13.84 6.12
C ALA A 2 20.45 13.99 5.18
N ASP A 3 20.57 13.67 3.88
CA ASP A 3 19.47 13.81 2.92
C ASP A 3 18.43 12.70 2.99
N GLN A 4 18.81 11.47 3.34
CA GLN A 4 17.86 10.35 3.52
C GLN A 4 16.92 10.61 4.71
N THR A 5 17.46 11.21 5.78
CA THR A 5 16.65 11.66 6.92
C THR A 5 15.58 12.67 6.52
N ARG A 6 15.75 13.44 5.43
CA ARG A 6 14.78 14.47 5.01
C ARG A 6 13.53 13.86 4.38
N GLU A 7 13.67 12.88 3.50
CA GLU A 7 12.52 12.24 2.81
C GLU A 7 11.68 11.37 3.78
N ILE A 8 12.32 10.68 4.73
CA ILE A 8 11.63 9.96 5.83
C ILE A 8 10.76 10.93 6.64
N ASN A 9 11.31 12.11 6.95
CA ASN A 9 10.60 13.11 7.73
C ASN A 9 9.37 13.62 6.96
N GLU A 10 9.47 13.88 5.66
CA GLU A 10 8.35 14.42 4.86
C GLU A 10 7.10 13.52 4.81
N ARG A 11 7.26 12.19 4.93
CA ARG A 11 6.14 11.23 4.95
C ARG A 11 5.55 11.03 6.34
N THR A 12 6.35 11.18 7.39
CA THR A 12 5.89 11.08 8.79
C THR A 12 5.43 12.43 9.37
N VAL A 13 5.70 13.54 8.67
CA VAL A 13 5.37 14.93 9.08
C VAL A 13 3.88 15.19 9.25
N ASP A 14 3.01 14.38 8.67
CA ASP A 14 1.56 14.52 8.86
C ASP A 14 0.99 13.58 9.93
N LEU A 15 1.82 12.68 10.48
CA LEU A 15 1.40 11.85 11.61
C LEU A 15 1.32 12.68 12.89
N PRO A 16 0.41 12.31 13.83
CA PRO A 16 0.42 12.85 15.18
C PRO A 16 1.83 12.78 15.79
N PRO A 17 2.25 13.76 16.62
CA PRO A 17 3.63 13.84 17.10
C PRO A 17 4.15 12.54 17.75
N GLU A 18 3.31 11.86 18.53
CA GLU A 18 3.65 10.57 19.15
C GLU A 18 3.84 9.45 18.12
N HIS A 19 2.91 9.33 17.17
CA HIS A 19 2.97 8.33 16.10
C HIS A 19 4.17 8.55 15.19
N ARG A 20 4.47 9.82 14.87
CA ARG A 20 5.66 10.22 14.12
C ARG A 20 6.94 9.75 14.79
N LEU A 21 7.08 10.00 16.10
CA LEU A 21 8.26 9.59 16.84
C LEU A 21 8.43 8.06 16.83
N GLN A 22 7.34 7.31 17.01
CA GLN A 22 7.36 5.85 16.96
C GLN A 22 7.72 5.33 15.57
N ALA A 23 7.15 5.89 14.50
CA ALA A 23 7.48 5.54 13.12
C ALA A 23 8.94 5.86 12.79
N GLN A 24 9.44 7.03 13.20
CA GLN A 24 10.85 7.41 13.03
C GLN A 24 11.79 6.49 13.81
N PHE A 25 11.41 6.07 15.02
CA PHE A 25 12.19 5.12 15.80
C PHE A 25 12.24 3.74 15.14
N ALA A 26 11.11 3.23 14.65
CA ALA A 26 11.05 1.97 13.92
C ALA A 26 11.88 2.03 12.64
N LEU A 27 11.78 3.10 11.85
CA LEU A 27 12.61 3.33 10.66
C LEU A 27 14.11 3.38 10.99
N ALA A 28 14.49 4.07 12.08
CA ALA A 28 15.86 4.10 12.56
C ALA A 28 16.36 2.69 12.95
N ALA A 29 15.52 1.89 13.61
CA ALA A 29 15.84 0.50 13.97
C ALA A 29 16.02 -0.36 12.71
N PHE A 30 15.10 -0.30 11.74
CA PHE A 30 15.28 -0.98 10.46
C PHE A 30 16.56 -0.52 9.75
N ASN A 31 16.93 0.77 9.83
CA ASN A 31 18.17 1.34 9.30
C ASN A 31 19.47 0.74 9.86
N THR A 32 19.41 0.09 11.02
CA THR A 32 20.54 -0.67 11.55
C THR A 32 20.79 -2.00 10.83
N ILE A 33 19.76 -2.60 10.20
CA ILE A 33 19.89 -3.86 9.44
C ILE A 33 20.75 -3.64 8.19
N LYS A 34 21.90 -4.32 8.08
CA LYS A 34 22.86 -4.19 6.97
C LYS A 34 22.76 -5.30 5.92
N ALA A 35 21.60 -5.97 5.84
CA ALA A 35 21.33 -6.97 4.83
C ALA A 35 21.37 -6.34 3.42
N ARG A 36 21.97 -7.05 2.47
CA ARG A 36 22.05 -6.62 1.06
C ARG A 36 20.73 -6.88 0.32
N ASN A 37 20.08 -7.98 0.67
CA ASN A 37 18.79 -8.37 0.14
C ASN A 37 17.77 -8.24 1.27
N VAL A 38 16.72 -7.48 1.03
CA VAL A 38 15.63 -7.27 1.97
C VAL A 38 14.33 -7.54 1.24
N THR A 39 13.58 -8.53 1.72
CA THR A 39 12.29 -8.93 1.17
C THR A 39 11.17 -8.43 2.06
N TYR A 40 10.30 -7.60 1.52
CA TYR A 40 9.08 -7.15 2.20
C TYR A 40 7.92 -8.00 1.77
N VAL A 41 7.17 -8.54 2.73
CA VAL A 41 6.03 -9.41 2.47
C VAL A 41 4.75 -8.57 2.57
N SER A 42 4.20 -8.19 1.42
CA SER A 42 2.94 -7.46 1.32
C SER A 42 1.78 -8.45 1.44
N VAL A 43 0.91 -8.23 2.42
CA VAL A 43 -0.24 -9.10 2.69
C VAL A 43 -1.43 -8.28 3.18
N PRO A 44 -2.68 -8.60 2.79
CA PRO A 44 -3.85 -7.98 3.38
C PRO A 44 -3.90 -8.27 4.88
N ILE A 45 -4.05 -7.24 5.71
CA ILE A 45 -4.23 -7.40 7.17
C ILE A 45 -5.68 -7.09 7.56
N THR A 46 -6.14 -5.87 7.32
CA THR A 46 -7.51 -5.42 7.65
C THR A 46 -8.46 -5.42 6.46
N SER A 47 -8.03 -5.93 5.31
CA SER A 47 -8.82 -5.97 4.08
C SER A 47 -8.53 -7.26 3.31
N GLY A 48 -8.54 -7.25 1.98
CA GLY A 48 -8.35 -8.44 1.18
C GLY A 48 -9.65 -9.24 0.96
N PRO A 49 -9.56 -10.42 0.31
CA PRO A 49 -10.72 -11.23 -0.02
C PRO A 49 -11.55 -11.62 1.21
N ARG A 50 -10.89 -11.86 2.36
CA ARG A 50 -11.55 -12.22 3.62
C ARG A 50 -12.50 -11.14 4.14
N LEU A 51 -12.14 -9.86 4.01
CA LEU A 51 -13.03 -8.75 4.37
C LEU A 51 -14.32 -8.79 3.54
N TYR A 52 -14.20 -8.97 2.22
CA TYR A 52 -15.38 -8.93 1.36
C TYR A 52 -16.26 -10.16 1.54
N ALA A 53 -15.67 -11.35 1.71
CA ALA A 53 -16.42 -12.55 2.06
C ALA A 53 -17.13 -12.41 3.42
N PHE A 54 -16.47 -11.77 4.39
CA PHE A 54 -17.06 -11.44 5.69
C PHE A 54 -18.24 -10.47 5.56
N MET A 55 -18.10 -9.42 4.74
CA MET A 55 -19.19 -8.48 4.44
C MET A 55 -20.39 -9.19 3.80
N ASP A 56 -20.14 -10.04 2.80
CA ASP A 56 -21.18 -10.81 2.11
C ASP A 56 -21.92 -11.74 3.08
N LYS A 57 -21.18 -12.47 3.93
CA LYS A 57 -21.74 -13.40 4.94
C LYS A 57 -22.66 -12.71 5.94
N HIS A 58 -22.32 -11.50 6.36
CA HIS A 58 -23.06 -10.77 7.40
C HIS A 58 -24.01 -9.70 6.84
N GLY A 59 -24.07 -9.55 5.51
CA GLY A 59 -24.93 -8.58 4.83
C GLY A 59 -24.48 -7.13 4.96
N PHE A 60 -23.23 -6.87 5.38
CA PHE A 60 -22.68 -5.52 5.51
C PHE A 60 -22.53 -4.85 4.14
N LYS A 61 -22.89 -3.57 4.07
CA LYS A 61 -22.83 -2.75 2.84
C LYS A 61 -21.62 -1.84 2.81
N THR A 62 -21.02 -1.57 3.97
CA THR A 62 -19.84 -0.72 4.11
C THR A 62 -18.77 -1.41 4.96
N GLN A 63 -17.51 -1.02 4.77
CA GLN A 63 -16.43 -1.51 5.65
C GLN A 63 -16.63 -1.04 7.10
N ASP A 64 -17.24 0.12 7.30
CA ASP A 64 -17.48 0.67 8.62
C ASP A 64 -18.46 -0.21 9.39
N GLU A 65 -19.56 -0.64 8.76
CA GLU A 65 -20.48 -1.63 9.33
C GLU A 65 -19.74 -2.93 9.71
N ALA A 66 -18.88 -3.43 8.83
CA ALA A 66 -18.11 -4.65 9.09
C ALA A 66 -17.15 -4.51 10.29
N LYS A 67 -16.67 -3.29 10.57
CA LYS A 67 -15.75 -2.98 11.66
C LYS A 67 -16.44 -2.64 12.99
N GLN A 68 -17.78 -2.49 13.00
CA GLN A 68 -18.54 -2.16 14.22
C GLN A 68 -18.42 -3.24 15.29
N ASP A 69 -18.61 -4.52 14.93
CA ASP A 69 -18.30 -5.64 15.82
C ASP A 69 -16.82 -6.00 15.69
N ARG A 70 -16.03 -5.27 16.46
CA ARG A 70 -14.57 -5.40 16.43
C ARG A 70 -14.07 -6.78 16.81
N ALA A 71 -14.72 -7.46 17.76
CA ALA A 71 -14.28 -8.79 18.19
C ALA A 71 -14.49 -9.81 17.07
N MET A 72 -15.63 -9.74 16.40
CA MET A 72 -15.93 -10.57 15.24
C MET A 72 -15.01 -10.24 14.06
N PHE A 73 -14.78 -8.96 13.78
CA PHE A 73 -13.88 -8.52 12.70
C PHE A 73 -12.44 -8.96 12.92
N LEU A 74 -11.92 -8.85 14.14
CA LEU A 74 -10.59 -9.31 14.51
C LEU A 74 -10.45 -10.82 14.25
N ARG A 75 -11.38 -11.62 14.76
CA ARG A 75 -11.36 -13.09 14.65
C ARG A 75 -11.54 -13.59 13.22
N ASP A 76 -12.47 -13.01 12.47
CA ASP A 76 -12.91 -13.56 11.17
C ASP A 76 -12.15 -12.98 9.98
N VAL A 77 -11.51 -11.81 10.13
CA VAL A 77 -10.77 -11.14 9.06
C VAL A 77 -9.30 -10.96 9.40
N ILE A 78 -8.98 -10.24 10.49
CA ILE A 78 -7.61 -9.81 10.77
C ILE A 78 -6.73 -10.99 11.19
N GLU A 79 -7.14 -11.83 12.13
CA GLU A 79 -6.34 -12.96 12.63
C GLU A 79 -5.98 -13.98 11.52
N PRO A 80 -6.92 -14.43 10.67
CA PRO A 80 -6.60 -15.34 9.57
C PRO A 80 -5.69 -14.70 8.51
N ASN A 81 -5.86 -13.40 8.26
CA ASN A 81 -5.00 -12.62 7.38
C ASN A 81 -3.57 -12.53 7.92
N MET A 82 -3.42 -12.20 9.20
CA MET A 82 -2.11 -12.16 9.87
C MET A 82 -1.44 -13.52 9.89
N ALA A 83 -2.18 -14.59 10.18
CA ALA A 83 -1.66 -15.95 10.15
C ALA A 83 -1.10 -16.30 8.77
N ALA A 84 -1.83 -16.00 7.69
CA ALA A 84 -1.35 -16.19 6.32
C ALA A 84 -0.10 -15.35 6.01
N GLY A 85 -0.05 -14.11 6.52
CA GLY A 85 1.12 -13.24 6.40
C GLY A 85 2.37 -13.80 7.09
N ILE A 86 2.21 -14.34 8.30
CA ILE A 86 3.28 -14.94 9.11
C ILE A 86 3.76 -16.25 8.47
N GLU A 87 2.84 -17.10 8.00
CA GLU A 87 3.19 -18.32 7.27
C GLU A 87 3.93 -17.98 5.97
N GLY A 88 3.43 -17.01 5.21
CA GLY A 88 4.08 -16.54 3.99
C GLY A 88 5.48 -15.97 4.26
N SER A 89 5.68 -15.16 5.29
CA SER A 89 7.01 -14.63 5.63
C SER A 89 8.00 -15.72 6.04
N ALA A 90 7.55 -16.75 6.76
CA ALA A 90 8.37 -17.91 7.08
C ALA A 90 8.81 -18.64 5.79
N ALA A 91 7.88 -18.92 4.88
CA ALA A 91 8.20 -19.56 3.59
C ALA A 91 9.20 -18.73 2.76
N TRP A 92 9.07 -17.40 2.75
CA TRP A 92 10.02 -16.52 2.06
C TRP A 92 11.41 -16.49 2.70
N THR A 93 11.49 -16.67 4.02
CA THR A 93 12.77 -16.80 4.74
C THR A 93 13.50 -18.06 4.30
N GLU A 94 12.78 -19.17 4.12
CA GLU A 94 13.34 -20.44 3.64
C GLU A 94 13.75 -20.37 2.17
N ARG A 95 12.93 -19.72 1.33
CA ARG A 95 13.14 -19.63 -0.13
C ARG A 95 14.32 -18.75 -0.52
N LEU A 96 14.63 -17.72 0.27
CA LEU A 96 15.70 -16.76 0.00
C LEU A 96 16.76 -16.76 1.10
N PRO A 97 17.59 -17.81 1.22
CA PRO A 97 18.63 -17.87 2.22
C PRO A 97 19.58 -16.66 2.10
N GLY A 98 19.80 -15.96 3.22
CA GLY A 98 20.61 -14.75 3.29
C GLY A 98 19.89 -13.44 2.95
N SER A 99 18.60 -13.49 2.64
CA SER A 99 17.72 -12.31 2.59
C SER A 99 17.17 -12.01 3.98
N ALA A 100 17.12 -10.74 4.38
CA ALA A 100 16.33 -10.33 5.54
C ALA A 100 14.87 -10.20 5.13
N VAL A 101 13.96 -10.87 5.84
CA VAL A 101 12.52 -10.77 5.58
C VAL A 101 11.89 -9.79 6.56
N ILE A 102 11.12 -8.85 6.03
CA ILE A 102 10.27 -7.93 6.79
C ILE A 102 8.84 -8.44 6.67
N ALA A 103 8.24 -8.75 7.81
CA ALA A 103 6.90 -9.30 7.93
C ALA A 103 5.96 -8.30 8.65
N PRO A 104 5.27 -7.41 7.92
CA PRO A 104 4.31 -6.47 8.51
C PRO A 104 3.26 -7.15 9.39
N ALA A 105 2.78 -8.33 8.99
CA ALA A 105 1.78 -9.08 9.76
C ALA A 105 2.22 -9.42 11.21
N GLU A 106 3.53 -9.60 11.46
CA GLU A 106 4.05 -9.81 12.81
C GLU A 106 4.03 -8.52 13.63
N PHE A 107 4.45 -7.41 13.00
CA PHE A 107 4.52 -6.09 13.62
C PHE A 107 3.11 -5.55 13.92
N ASP A 108 2.27 -5.47 12.89
CA ASP A 108 0.91 -4.97 12.96
C ASP A 108 0.08 -5.83 13.90
N GLY A 109 0.28 -7.15 13.87
CA GLY A 109 -0.48 -8.07 14.72
C GLY A 109 -0.22 -7.89 16.21
N ALA A 110 1.00 -7.52 16.60
CA ALA A 110 1.28 -7.14 17.98
C ALA A 110 0.47 -5.90 18.39
N LEU A 111 0.37 -4.90 17.51
CA LEU A 111 -0.40 -3.68 17.76
C LEU A 111 -1.91 -3.92 17.77
N TYR A 112 -2.44 -4.74 16.85
CA TYR A 112 -3.86 -5.10 16.83
C TYR A 112 -4.27 -5.87 18.10
N ARG A 113 -3.41 -6.75 18.63
CA ARG A 113 -3.65 -7.46 19.89
C ARG A 113 -3.56 -6.56 21.12
N ALA A 114 -2.74 -5.52 21.09
CA ALA A 114 -2.60 -4.53 22.15
C ALA A 114 -3.63 -3.37 22.05
N TRP A 115 -4.61 -3.48 21.16
CA TRP A 115 -5.52 -2.38 20.91
C TRP A 115 -6.49 -2.17 22.07
N GLY A 116 -6.39 -0.98 22.67
CA GLY A 116 -7.17 -0.53 23.82
C GLY A 116 -6.29 -0.30 25.04
N THR A 117 -5.04 -0.73 25.00
CA THR A 117 -4.07 -0.62 26.11
C THR A 117 -2.85 0.23 25.74
N GLY A 118 -2.85 0.90 24.59
CA GLY A 118 -1.73 1.71 24.11
C GLY A 118 -2.09 2.55 22.87
N VAL A 119 -1.05 3.12 22.24
CA VAL A 119 -1.18 3.93 21.03
C VAL A 119 -1.71 3.07 19.89
N HIS A 120 -2.83 3.51 19.30
CA HIS A 120 -3.46 2.80 18.20
C HIS A 120 -3.00 3.38 16.87
N TRP A 121 -2.35 2.55 16.06
CA TRP A 121 -1.96 2.91 14.71
C TRP A 121 -3.11 2.65 13.74
N GLY A 122 -3.48 3.68 13.00
CA GLY A 122 -4.38 3.57 11.86
C GLY A 122 -3.61 3.25 10.56
N PRO A 123 -4.33 3.05 9.44
CA PRO A 123 -3.72 2.77 8.15
C PRO A 123 -2.65 3.78 7.73
N ASN A 124 -2.87 5.08 8.02
CA ASN A 124 -1.91 6.12 7.67
C ASN A 124 -0.60 6.05 8.46
N ASP A 125 -0.65 5.60 9.72
CA ASP A 125 0.55 5.43 10.54
C ASP A 125 1.43 4.31 9.98
N PHE A 126 0.79 3.19 9.65
CA PHE A 126 1.45 2.06 8.99
C PHE A 126 2.04 2.47 7.63
N MET A 127 1.26 3.08 6.75
CA MET A 127 1.75 3.51 5.43
C MET A 127 2.84 4.60 5.53
N GLY A 128 2.72 5.49 6.52
CA GLY A 128 3.71 6.50 6.84
C GLY A 128 5.06 5.92 7.29
N MET A 129 5.08 4.67 7.76
CA MET A 129 6.29 3.93 8.12
C MET A 129 6.74 2.96 7.02
N TRP A 130 5.84 2.15 6.48
CA TRP A 130 6.17 1.09 5.53
C TRP A 130 6.65 1.62 4.19
N VAL A 131 6.04 2.68 3.65
CA VAL A 131 6.47 3.19 2.35
C VAL A 131 7.90 3.77 2.38
N PRO A 132 8.29 4.62 3.35
CA PRO A 132 9.70 5.00 3.47
C PRO A 132 10.64 3.79 3.62
N LEU A 133 10.25 2.77 4.38
CA LEU A 133 11.06 1.55 4.53
C LEU A 133 11.25 0.82 3.19
N ILE A 134 10.19 0.72 2.39
CA ILE A 134 10.23 0.15 1.05
C ILE A 134 11.16 0.96 0.15
N ASP A 135 10.97 2.29 0.10
CA ASP A 135 11.81 3.22 -0.66
C ASP A 135 13.31 3.08 -0.30
N GLU A 136 13.62 2.88 0.98
CA GLU A 136 14.98 2.95 1.50
C GLU A 136 15.72 1.62 1.61
N LYS A 137 15.03 0.48 1.63
CA LYS A 137 15.67 -0.81 1.96
C LYS A 137 15.26 -1.98 1.11
N VAL A 138 14.01 -2.02 0.71
CA VAL A 138 13.44 -3.23 0.13
C VAL A 138 14.01 -3.46 -1.27
N THR A 139 14.55 -4.65 -1.50
CA THR A 139 15.05 -5.09 -2.81
C THR A 139 14.05 -6.00 -3.51
N ASN A 140 13.18 -6.64 -2.73
CA ASN A 140 12.23 -7.64 -3.16
C ASN A 140 10.90 -7.38 -2.47
N MET A 141 9.80 -7.36 -3.20
CA MET A 141 8.45 -7.24 -2.64
C MET A 141 7.68 -8.50 -3.00
N ALA A 142 7.35 -9.31 -2.01
CA ALA A 142 6.54 -10.50 -2.17
C ALA A 142 5.07 -10.14 -1.97
N MET A 143 4.26 -10.27 -3.01
CA MET A 143 2.84 -9.97 -3.00
C MET A 143 2.05 -11.24 -2.69
N LEU A 144 1.63 -11.43 -1.43
CA LEU A 144 0.88 -12.63 -1.04
C LEU A 144 -0.53 -12.63 -1.62
N ASN A 145 -1.14 -13.81 -1.70
CA ASN A 145 -2.46 -14.02 -2.29
C ASN A 145 -3.52 -13.05 -1.73
N GLY A 146 -4.28 -12.42 -2.63
CA GLY A 146 -5.31 -11.44 -2.32
C GLY A 146 -4.78 -10.03 -2.05
N TRP A 147 -3.50 -9.74 -2.28
CA TRP A 147 -2.92 -8.41 -2.15
C TRP A 147 -3.69 -7.36 -2.97
N GLU A 148 -4.19 -7.72 -4.14
CA GLU A 148 -4.90 -6.84 -5.07
C GLU A 148 -6.24 -6.34 -4.52
N TYR A 149 -6.77 -7.01 -3.49
CA TYR A 149 -7.98 -6.61 -2.74
C TYR A 149 -7.68 -5.69 -1.55
N SER A 150 -6.41 -5.44 -1.23
CA SER A 150 -5.98 -4.62 -0.09
C SER A 150 -5.55 -3.24 -0.56
N ASN A 151 -6.12 -2.19 0.05
CA ASN A 151 -5.72 -0.82 -0.26
C ASN A 151 -4.24 -0.57 0.08
N GLY A 152 -3.76 -1.08 1.22
CA GLY A 152 -2.36 -0.92 1.62
C GLY A 152 -1.42 -1.65 0.66
N CYS A 153 -1.73 -2.91 0.31
CA CYS A 153 -0.91 -3.68 -0.62
C CYS A 153 -0.92 -3.10 -2.04
N GLY A 154 -2.07 -2.59 -2.49
CA GLY A 154 -2.17 -1.89 -3.77
C GLY A 154 -1.31 -0.63 -3.82
N GLU A 155 -1.27 0.13 -2.73
CA GLU A 155 -0.39 1.30 -2.61
C GLU A 155 1.09 0.88 -2.59
N GLU A 156 1.46 -0.15 -1.84
CA GLU A 156 2.82 -0.72 -1.84
C GLU A 156 3.26 -1.17 -3.24
N TYR A 157 2.38 -1.87 -3.96
CA TYR A 157 2.60 -2.28 -5.35
C TYR A 157 2.82 -1.06 -6.26
N LEU A 158 1.96 -0.05 -6.17
CA LEU A 158 2.12 1.20 -6.92
C LEU A 158 3.49 1.85 -6.66
N GLN A 159 3.94 1.93 -5.41
CA GLN A 159 5.24 2.52 -5.09
C GLN A 159 6.39 1.70 -5.71
N ALA A 160 6.31 0.37 -5.64
CA ALA A 160 7.31 -0.51 -6.23
C ALA A 160 7.35 -0.40 -7.77
N VAL A 161 6.21 -0.27 -8.43
CA VAL A 161 6.15 -0.01 -9.88
C VAL A 161 6.78 1.34 -10.23
N LEU A 162 6.45 2.40 -9.48
CA LEU A 162 7.04 3.73 -9.69
C LEU A 162 8.56 3.73 -9.49
N MET A 163 9.07 2.94 -8.54
CA MET A 163 10.49 2.65 -8.39
C MET A 163 11.07 2.01 -9.64
N GLN A 164 10.48 0.90 -10.11
CA GLN A 164 10.92 0.22 -11.33
C GLN A 164 10.91 1.15 -12.56
N MET A 165 9.98 2.10 -12.63
CA MET A 165 9.92 3.15 -13.67
C MET A 165 10.96 4.28 -13.49
N GLY A 166 11.79 4.26 -12.44
CA GLY A 166 12.77 5.30 -12.15
C GLY A 166 12.16 6.62 -11.66
N ARG A 167 10.92 6.60 -11.17
CA ARG A 167 10.21 7.78 -10.64
C ARG A 167 10.46 8.00 -9.14
N ARG A 168 11.12 7.06 -8.49
CA ARG A 168 11.55 7.10 -7.08
C ARG A 168 13.06 6.88 -6.98
N PRO A 169 13.70 7.19 -5.83
CA PRO A 169 15.16 7.13 -5.66
C PRO A 169 15.82 5.76 -5.92
N ARG A 170 15.04 4.68 -5.99
CA ARG A 170 15.51 3.34 -6.32
C ARG A 170 14.69 2.73 -7.44
N SER A 171 15.33 1.91 -8.27
CA SER A 171 14.68 1.17 -9.35
C SER A 171 14.92 -0.33 -9.34
N ASN A 172 15.72 -0.84 -8.39
CA ASN A 172 16.12 -2.24 -8.36
C ASN A 172 15.19 -3.15 -7.53
N ILE A 173 13.99 -2.69 -7.20
CA ILE A 173 13.01 -3.53 -6.51
C ILE A 173 12.43 -4.56 -7.49
N THR A 174 12.37 -5.83 -7.06
CA THR A 174 11.69 -6.89 -7.80
C THR A 174 10.36 -7.17 -7.13
N ILE A 175 9.26 -7.04 -7.86
CA ILE A 175 7.93 -7.40 -7.38
C ILE A 175 7.68 -8.85 -7.77
N MET A 176 7.38 -9.70 -6.80
CA MET A 176 7.26 -11.14 -6.96
C MET A 176 5.91 -11.62 -6.48
N ASP A 177 5.41 -12.65 -7.14
CA ASP A 177 4.25 -13.43 -6.71
C ASP A 177 4.61 -14.18 -5.42
N GLY A 178 3.76 -14.05 -4.41
CA GLY A 178 3.98 -14.61 -3.08
C GLY A 178 4.02 -16.14 -3.04
N GLU A 179 3.40 -16.83 -3.99
CA GLU A 179 3.27 -18.29 -3.99
C GLU A 179 4.42 -18.96 -4.74
N ASP A 180 4.76 -18.49 -5.94
CA ASP A 180 5.78 -19.14 -6.80
C ASP A 180 7.11 -18.37 -6.91
N ALA A 181 7.18 -17.16 -6.35
CA ALA A 181 8.33 -16.26 -6.40
C ALA A 181 8.74 -15.80 -7.81
N ARG A 182 7.87 -15.94 -8.81
CA ARG A 182 8.12 -15.36 -10.14
C ARG A 182 7.88 -13.84 -10.10
N PRO A 183 8.55 -13.06 -10.95
CA PRO A 183 8.24 -11.64 -11.08
C PRO A 183 6.79 -11.41 -11.53
N ILE A 184 6.08 -10.50 -10.87
CA ILE A 184 4.79 -9.97 -11.35
C ILE A 184 5.11 -8.87 -12.37
N LEU A 185 4.67 -9.06 -13.61
CA LEU A 185 4.82 -8.04 -14.66
C LEU A 185 3.77 -6.94 -14.49
N LEU A 186 4.03 -5.75 -15.04
CA LEU A 186 3.15 -4.60 -14.88
C LEU A 186 1.73 -4.86 -15.41
N ASP A 187 1.62 -5.46 -16.61
CA ASP A 187 0.33 -5.80 -17.24
C ASP A 187 -0.46 -6.81 -16.41
N GLU A 188 0.24 -7.77 -15.79
CA GLU A 188 -0.35 -8.75 -14.89
C GLU A 188 -0.89 -8.10 -13.60
N GLY A 189 -0.06 -7.34 -12.89
CA GLY A 189 -0.50 -6.72 -11.63
C GLY A 189 -1.61 -5.69 -11.84
N ILE A 190 -1.59 -4.91 -12.93
CA ILE A 190 -2.71 -4.03 -13.31
C ILE A 190 -3.98 -4.85 -13.57
N SER A 191 -3.87 -5.99 -14.26
CA SER A 191 -5.02 -6.86 -14.53
C SER A 191 -5.60 -7.46 -13.25
N LEU A 192 -4.76 -7.91 -12.31
CA LEU A 192 -5.19 -8.42 -11.00
C LEU A 192 -5.96 -7.35 -10.21
N MET A 193 -5.39 -6.14 -10.10
CA MET A 193 -6.05 -5.02 -9.42
C MET A 193 -7.36 -4.59 -10.11
N ALA A 194 -7.41 -4.57 -11.44
CA ALA A 194 -8.61 -4.24 -12.19
C ALA A 194 -9.72 -5.28 -11.97
N ASN A 195 -9.36 -6.56 -11.87
CA ASN A 195 -10.30 -7.64 -11.57
C ASN A 195 -10.85 -7.53 -10.14
N ALA A 196 -10.00 -7.28 -9.15
CA ALA A 196 -10.43 -7.03 -7.78
C ALA A 196 -11.34 -5.80 -7.68
N PHE A 197 -11.00 -4.72 -8.39
CA PHE A 197 -11.82 -3.52 -8.47
C PHE A 197 -13.22 -3.80 -9.01
N LYS A 198 -13.31 -4.53 -10.13
CA LYS A 198 -14.59 -4.94 -10.74
C LYS A 198 -15.39 -5.85 -9.81
N ASP A 199 -14.74 -6.82 -9.16
CA ASP A 199 -15.37 -7.72 -8.19
C ASP A 199 -15.98 -6.94 -7.01
N ILE A 200 -15.22 -6.03 -6.40
CA ILE A 200 -15.71 -5.20 -5.29
C ILE A 200 -16.85 -4.27 -5.75
N MET A 201 -16.75 -3.69 -6.94
CA MET A 201 -17.81 -2.88 -7.54
C MET A 201 -19.10 -3.67 -7.78
N SER A 202 -18.99 -4.96 -8.13
CA SER A 202 -20.14 -5.85 -8.31
C SER A 202 -20.92 -6.09 -7.01
N ARG A 203 -20.25 -5.99 -5.85
CA ARG A 203 -20.87 -6.02 -4.51
C ARG A 203 -21.55 -4.70 -4.11
N ASN A 204 -21.65 -3.75 -5.06
CA ASN A 204 -22.14 -2.39 -4.84
C ASN A 204 -21.31 -1.57 -3.83
N ILE A 205 -20.05 -1.95 -3.63
CA ILE A 205 -19.07 -1.19 -2.84
C ILE A 205 -18.33 -0.26 -3.80
N ARG A 206 -17.97 0.95 -3.34
CA ARG A 206 -17.22 1.94 -4.13
C ARG A 206 -15.79 2.07 -3.58
N PRO A 207 -14.83 1.25 -4.05
CA PRO A 207 -13.47 1.22 -3.50
C PRO A 207 -12.62 2.39 -4.03
N ARG A 208 -12.85 3.60 -3.49
CA ARG A 208 -12.22 4.84 -3.96
C ARG A 208 -10.68 4.78 -4.00
N ASN A 209 -10.03 4.25 -2.96
CA ASN A 209 -8.56 4.17 -2.91
C ASN A 209 -7.99 3.25 -4.01
N MET A 210 -8.71 2.18 -4.34
CA MET A 210 -8.34 1.28 -5.43
C MET A 210 -8.52 1.94 -6.80
N ALA A 211 -9.60 2.72 -6.98
CA ALA A 211 -9.81 3.55 -8.17
C ALA A 211 -8.67 4.57 -8.36
N GLU A 212 -8.25 5.25 -7.29
CA GLU A 212 -7.11 6.18 -7.32
C GLU A 212 -5.82 5.46 -7.69
N THR A 213 -5.53 4.33 -7.04
CA THR A 213 -4.29 3.56 -7.26
C THR A 213 -4.21 3.03 -8.71
N LEU A 214 -5.30 2.44 -9.23
CA LEU A 214 -5.39 2.00 -10.61
C LEU A 214 -5.24 3.16 -11.60
N GLY A 215 -5.92 4.27 -11.35
CA GLY A 215 -5.82 5.45 -12.20
C GLY A 215 -4.40 6.02 -12.27
N ILE A 216 -3.68 6.05 -11.15
CA ILE A 216 -2.26 6.46 -11.11
C ILE A 216 -1.39 5.46 -11.90
N LEU A 217 -1.58 4.15 -11.70
CA LEU A 217 -0.82 3.11 -12.41
C LEU A 217 -0.98 3.23 -13.94
N LEU A 218 -2.21 3.37 -14.42
CA LEU A 218 -2.51 3.48 -15.84
C LEU A 218 -1.89 4.74 -16.46
N GLN A 219 -1.93 5.88 -15.76
CA GLN A 219 -1.31 7.11 -16.26
C GLN A 219 0.22 7.09 -16.19
N ALA A 220 0.78 6.49 -15.14
CA ALA A 220 2.22 6.32 -15.00
C ALA A 220 2.78 5.40 -16.10
N GLU A 221 2.07 4.33 -16.41
CA GLU A 221 2.40 3.40 -17.49
C GLU A 221 2.35 4.07 -18.86
N GLU A 222 1.22 4.71 -19.23
CA GLU A 222 1.07 5.37 -20.54
C GLU A 222 2.19 6.40 -20.77
N ARG A 223 2.52 7.17 -19.73
CA ARG A 223 3.62 8.12 -19.78
C ARG A 223 4.97 7.41 -19.93
N PHE A 224 5.24 6.37 -19.15
CA PHE A 224 6.47 5.61 -19.24
C PHE A 224 6.65 5.02 -20.65
N TYR A 225 5.60 4.45 -21.23
CA TYR A 225 5.61 3.91 -22.59
C TYR A 225 5.90 4.99 -23.65
N ARG A 226 5.24 6.15 -23.57
CA ARG A 226 5.54 7.28 -24.47
C ARG A 226 6.98 7.77 -24.35
N GLU A 227 7.50 7.91 -23.13
CA GLU A 227 8.89 8.33 -22.93
C GLU A 227 9.89 7.27 -23.43
N LYS A 228 9.56 5.98 -23.29
CA LYS A 228 10.36 4.87 -23.82
C LYS A 228 10.42 4.87 -25.34
N THR A 229 9.27 5.04 -25.99
CA THR A 229 9.13 4.99 -27.46
C THR A 229 9.69 6.23 -28.16
N THR A 230 9.62 7.40 -27.51
CA THR A 230 10.20 8.66 -28.03
C THR A 230 11.69 8.83 -27.71
N GLY A 231 12.28 7.93 -26.92
CA GLY A 231 13.67 8.03 -26.46
C GLY A 231 13.88 9.05 -25.33
N ALA A 232 12.83 9.69 -24.81
CA ALA A 232 12.91 10.68 -23.73
C ALA A 232 13.35 10.08 -22.37
N LEU A 233 13.28 8.76 -22.19
CA LEU A 233 13.81 8.09 -20.99
C LEU A 233 15.34 8.09 -20.89
N LEU A 234 16.08 8.43 -21.96
CA LEU A 234 17.51 8.12 -22.09
C LEU A 234 18.48 9.15 -21.53
N GLU A 235 18.02 10.30 -21.05
CA GLU A 235 18.91 11.30 -20.45
C GLU A 235 18.72 11.30 -18.93
N PRO A 236 19.52 10.54 -18.15
CA PRO A 236 19.63 10.82 -16.73
C PRO A 236 20.11 12.27 -16.63
N ALA A 237 19.18 13.17 -16.26
CA ALA A 237 19.42 14.61 -16.21
C ALA A 237 20.84 14.85 -15.67
N ALA A 238 21.70 15.42 -16.51
CA ALA A 238 23.13 15.55 -16.25
C ALA A 238 23.32 15.94 -14.80
N VAL A 239 23.92 15.03 -14.02
CA VAL A 239 24.02 15.16 -12.57
C VAL A 239 24.75 16.47 -12.30
N SER A 240 24.03 17.48 -11.81
CA SER A 240 24.65 18.73 -11.41
C SER A 240 25.71 18.38 -10.36
N PRO A 241 26.99 18.71 -10.57
CA PRO A 241 28.07 18.30 -9.67
C PRO A 241 27.92 18.83 -8.23
N ASN A 242 27.01 19.80 -8.03
CA ASN A 242 26.74 20.43 -6.74
C ASN A 242 25.39 20.07 -6.11
N ALA A 243 24.59 19.19 -6.74
CA ALA A 243 23.30 18.80 -6.17
C ALA A 243 23.45 17.53 -5.32
N HIS A 244 23.20 17.64 -4.02
CA HIS A 244 22.91 16.52 -3.12
C HIS A 244 21.60 15.78 -3.48
N ALA A 245 21.10 15.95 -4.70
CA ALA A 245 19.88 15.30 -5.16
C ALA A 245 20.12 13.78 -5.26
N PRO A 246 19.17 12.95 -4.78
CA PRO A 246 19.27 11.50 -4.93
C PRO A 246 19.52 11.16 -6.40
N ARG A 247 20.54 10.34 -6.66
CA ARG A 247 20.83 9.87 -8.02
C ARG A 247 19.60 9.13 -8.54
N LYS A 248 18.94 9.69 -9.55
CA LYS A 248 17.88 8.98 -10.28
C LYS A 248 18.50 7.71 -10.87
N THR A 249 18.08 6.55 -10.36
CA THR A 249 18.49 5.27 -10.92
C THR A 249 17.78 5.05 -12.23
N ALA A 250 18.48 4.52 -13.24
CA ALA A 250 17.87 4.16 -14.52
C ALA A 250 16.66 3.23 -14.28
N PRO A 251 15.54 3.41 -15.00
CA PRO A 251 14.40 2.51 -14.90
C PRO A 251 14.81 1.04 -15.13
N ARG A 252 14.22 0.12 -14.36
CA ARG A 252 14.40 -1.33 -14.48
C ARG A 252 13.08 -2.09 -14.53
N LEU A 253 12.02 -1.43 -15.02
CA LEU A 253 10.74 -2.07 -15.25
C LEU A 253 10.91 -3.24 -16.24
N PRO A 254 10.54 -4.47 -15.86
CA PRO A 254 10.57 -5.62 -16.75
C PRO A 254 9.76 -5.37 -18.03
N ASN A 255 10.04 -6.13 -19.10
CA ASN A 255 9.21 -6.08 -20.29
C ASN A 255 7.79 -6.56 -19.94
N TYR A 256 6.80 -5.76 -20.32
CA TYR A 256 5.39 -5.99 -20.10
C TYR A 256 4.63 -5.73 -21.41
N ASP A 257 3.37 -6.17 -21.48
CA ASP A 257 2.51 -6.00 -22.64
C ASP A 257 1.68 -4.71 -22.54
N HIS A 258 2.10 -3.66 -23.27
CA HIS A 258 1.41 -2.37 -23.29
C HIS A 258 -0.03 -2.47 -23.84
N GLU A 259 -0.28 -3.33 -24.83
CA GLU A 259 -1.62 -3.45 -25.41
C GLU A 259 -2.61 -4.08 -24.42
N LYS A 260 -2.13 -5.01 -23.57
CA LYS A 260 -2.95 -5.49 -22.43
C LYS A 260 -3.25 -4.39 -21.43
N VAL A 261 -2.28 -3.54 -21.08
CA VAL A 261 -2.53 -2.42 -20.17
C VAL A 261 -3.56 -1.45 -20.77
N ARG A 262 -3.46 -1.13 -22.06
CA ARG A 262 -4.44 -0.29 -22.76
C ARG A 262 -5.83 -0.92 -22.80
N ALA A 263 -5.92 -2.23 -22.98
CA ALA A 263 -7.20 -2.95 -22.92
C ALA A 263 -7.84 -2.82 -21.53
N VAL A 264 -7.06 -3.02 -20.46
CA VAL A 264 -7.54 -2.79 -19.08
C VAL A 264 -7.94 -1.33 -18.87
N ALA A 265 -7.17 -0.36 -19.37
CA ALA A 265 -7.52 1.06 -19.28
C ALA A 265 -8.89 1.37 -19.92
N ALA A 266 -9.15 0.82 -21.11
CA ALA A 266 -10.40 0.99 -21.82
C ALA A 266 -11.62 0.39 -21.08
N GLU A 267 -11.41 -0.67 -20.28
CA GLU A 267 -12.45 -1.23 -19.41
C GLU A 267 -12.69 -0.38 -18.16
N ILE A 268 -11.62 0.15 -17.55
CA ILE A 268 -11.67 0.84 -16.26
C ILE A 268 -12.08 2.30 -16.38
N GLU A 269 -11.67 3.01 -17.44
CA GLU A 269 -11.93 4.44 -17.61
C GLU A 269 -13.43 4.80 -17.57
N PRO A 270 -14.35 4.08 -18.24
CA PRO A 270 -15.79 4.34 -18.12
C PRO A 270 -16.33 4.14 -16.71
N LEU A 271 -15.76 3.21 -15.93
CA LEU A 271 -16.13 2.98 -14.54
C LEU A 271 -15.66 4.14 -13.64
N LEU A 272 -14.44 4.64 -13.87
CA LEU A 272 -13.91 5.81 -13.17
C LEU A 272 -14.74 7.06 -13.49
N GLU A 273 -15.07 7.29 -14.76
CA GLU A 273 -15.89 8.43 -15.17
C GLU A 273 -17.28 8.39 -14.52
N LYS A 274 -17.92 7.22 -14.52
CA LYS A 274 -19.27 7.06 -13.98
C LYS A 274 -19.35 7.14 -12.46
N TYR A 275 -18.40 6.52 -11.75
CA TYR A 275 -18.50 6.31 -10.30
C TYR A 275 -17.50 7.12 -9.47
N PHE A 276 -16.42 7.64 -10.09
CA PHE A 276 -15.34 8.37 -9.44
C PHE A 276 -14.86 9.57 -10.30
N PRO A 277 -15.76 10.46 -10.76
CA PRO A 277 -15.38 11.57 -11.64
C PRO A 277 -14.36 12.52 -11.00
N ASP A 278 -14.40 12.68 -9.67
CA ASP A 278 -13.43 13.47 -8.90
C ASP A 278 -12.01 12.89 -8.98
N VAL A 279 -11.90 11.55 -8.95
CA VAL A 279 -10.61 10.85 -9.12
C VAL A 279 -10.08 11.11 -10.52
N LEU A 280 -10.92 10.97 -11.55
CA LEU A 280 -10.51 11.21 -12.94
C LEU A 280 -10.09 12.66 -13.17
N GLU A 281 -10.84 13.63 -12.62
CA GLU A 281 -10.49 15.05 -12.69
C GLU A 281 -9.15 15.33 -12.00
N LYS A 282 -8.94 14.75 -10.82
CA LYS A 282 -7.68 14.87 -10.07
C LYS A 282 -6.51 14.30 -10.86
N LEU A 283 -6.67 13.13 -11.47
CA LEU A 283 -5.64 12.53 -12.31
C LEU A 283 -5.31 13.40 -13.53
N LYS A 284 -6.32 13.97 -14.20
CA LYS A 284 -6.13 14.92 -15.32
C LYS A 284 -5.36 16.18 -14.91
N LYS A 285 -5.63 16.71 -13.71
CA LYS A 285 -4.96 17.91 -13.16
C LYS A 285 -3.52 17.65 -12.74
N THR A 286 -3.16 16.40 -12.43
CA THR A 286 -1.82 16.06 -11.94
C THR A 286 -0.79 15.98 -13.08
N SER A 287 -1.11 16.47 -14.29
CA SER A 287 -0.26 16.40 -15.50
C SER A 287 1.17 16.94 -15.36
N SER A 288 1.47 17.76 -14.35
CA SER A 288 2.82 18.23 -14.02
C SER A 288 3.67 17.26 -13.19
N TYR A 289 3.06 16.21 -12.62
CA TYR A 289 3.65 15.00 -12.02
C TYR A 289 5.04 15.18 -11.37
N ASP A 290 5.10 16.07 -10.38
CA ASP A 290 5.79 15.70 -9.16
C ASP A 290 5.04 14.49 -8.58
N PHE A 291 5.71 13.39 -8.25
CA PHE A 291 5.10 12.23 -7.57
C PHE A 291 5.17 12.36 -6.04
N SER A 292 5.78 13.43 -5.54
CA SER A 292 5.70 13.85 -4.14
C SER A 292 4.26 14.02 -3.61
N PRO A 293 3.27 14.50 -4.41
CA PRO A 293 1.87 14.64 -4.02
C PRO A 293 1.05 13.35 -4.05
N ILE A 294 1.56 12.18 -4.46
CA ILE A 294 0.80 10.91 -4.21
C ILE A 294 0.46 10.82 -2.72
N ASN A 295 1.39 11.28 -1.87
CA ASN A 295 1.15 11.43 -0.45
C ASN A 295 0.04 12.45 -0.15
N ALA A 296 -0.06 13.57 -0.88
CA ALA A 296 -1.15 14.55 -0.76
C ALA A 296 -2.52 13.99 -1.15
N ILE A 297 -2.57 13.05 -2.09
CA ILE A 297 -3.82 12.38 -2.51
C ILE A 297 -4.39 11.55 -1.35
N PHE A 298 -3.56 10.72 -0.74
CA PHE A 298 -3.95 9.94 0.45
C PHE A 298 -4.17 10.85 1.68
N ARG A 299 -3.39 11.95 1.82
CA ARG A 299 -3.57 12.94 2.91
C ARG A 299 -4.92 13.67 2.85
N GLU A 300 -5.40 14.07 1.67
CA GLU A 300 -6.69 14.74 1.54
C GLU A 300 -7.87 13.82 1.87
N ALA A 301 -7.79 12.54 1.49
CA ALA A 301 -8.78 11.54 1.87
C ALA A 301 -8.87 11.38 3.40
N ALA A 302 -7.74 11.53 4.12
CA ALA A 302 -7.65 11.45 5.58
C ALA A 302 -8.07 12.72 6.33
N LYS A 303 -8.05 13.90 5.68
CA LYS A 303 -8.46 15.17 6.29
C LYS A 303 -9.98 15.33 6.39
N LYS A 304 -10.76 14.49 5.71
CA LYS A 304 -12.19 14.36 6.04
C LYS A 304 -12.26 13.55 7.34
N PRO A 305 -12.62 14.17 8.47
CA PRO A 305 -12.66 13.43 9.72
C PRO A 305 -13.67 12.28 9.59
N GLU A 306 -13.29 11.10 10.11
CA GLU A 306 -14.23 10.10 10.63
C GLU A 306 -15.00 10.70 11.82
N ALA A 307 -15.71 11.81 11.59
CA ALA A 307 -16.39 12.60 12.62
C ALA A 307 -17.62 11.89 13.22
N ALA A 308 -17.78 10.59 13.00
CA ALA A 308 -18.91 9.81 13.50
C ALA A 308 -18.53 8.62 14.41
N ALA A 309 -17.26 8.19 14.48
CA ALA A 309 -16.90 6.98 15.22
C ALA A 309 -16.35 7.23 16.65
N GLY A 310 -15.92 8.46 16.96
CA GLY A 310 -15.24 8.76 18.23
C GLY A 310 -16.13 9.12 19.43
N ALA A 311 -17.45 9.23 19.27
CA ALA A 311 -18.34 9.76 20.31
C ALA A 311 -19.29 8.74 20.98
N ALA A 312 -19.24 7.46 20.62
CA ALA A 312 -20.12 6.46 21.24
C ALA A 312 -19.34 5.23 21.73
N LEU A 313 -19.43 5.02 23.05
CA LEU A 313 -19.25 3.78 23.82
C LEU A 313 -18.12 3.84 24.85
N ALA A 314 -18.30 4.68 25.87
CA ALA A 314 -17.91 4.25 27.21
C ALA A 314 -18.78 3.02 27.56
N PRO A 315 -18.19 1.90 28.02
CA PRO A 315 -18.99 0.75 28.42
C PRO A 315 -19.83 1.14 29.63
N GLN A 316 -21.15 1.18 29.47
CA GLN A 316 -22.05 1.15 30.63
C GLN A 316 -21.93 -0.23 31.26
N ALA A 317 -21.04 -0.36 32.23
CA ALA A 317 -21.01 -1.52 33.12
C ALA A 317 -22.36 -1.56 33.85
N LYS A 318 -23.24 -2.50 33.47
CA LYS A 318 -24.38 -2.87 34.32
C LYS A 318 -23.80 -3.47 35.60
N PRO A 319 -24.16 -2.97 36.80
CA PRO A 319 -23.75 -3.62 38.03
C PRO A 319 -24.36 -5.02 38.07
N LEU A 320 -23.52 -6.03 38.33
CA LEU A 320 -23.98 -7.35 38.71
C LEU A 320 -24.81 -7.20 39.98
N GLN A 321 -26.14 -7.37 39.87
CA GLN A 321 -26.96 -7.64 41.04
C GLN A 321 -26.66 -9.09 41.45
N LEU A 322 -25.82 -9.24 42.49
CA LEU A 322 -25.74 -10.46 43.27
C LEU A 322 -27.08 -10.64 43.99
N ALA A 323 -27.86 -11.61 43.55
CA ALA A 323 -28.98 -12.12 44.33
C ALA A 323 -28.41 -12.85 45.56
N MET A 324 -28.77 -12.38 46.75
CA MET A 324 -28.73 -13.16 47.99
C MET A 324 -30.05 -13.91 48.14
#